data_AF-A0A2E7UXV7-F1
#
_entry.id   AF-A0A2E7UXV7-F1
#
_cell.length_a   1.000
_cell.length_b   1.000
_cell.length_c   1.000
_cell.angle_alpha   90.00
_cell.angle_beta   90.00
_cell.angle_gamma   90.00
#
_symmetry.space_group_name_H-M   'P 1'
#
loop_
_entity.id
_entity.type
_entity.pdbx_description
1 polymer ?
#
loop_
_entity_poly.entity_id
_entity_poly.type
_entity_poly.pdbx_seq_one_letter_code
_entity_poly.pdbx_strand_id
1 'polypeptide(L)' 'MRTLEELKQHPIRVTTLFHALKLETIGMNRGNRQSAYSIVKQEFGFKGSKTKVLDQLTDWMNTHLYK' A
#
# COMPACT_ATOMS: atom_id res chain seq x y z
N MET A 1 6.92 -5.45 13.76
CA MET A 1 7.01 -5.33 12.28
C MET A 1 6.52 -6.64 11.71
N ARG A 2 5.53 -6.66 10.82
CA ARG A 2 5.18 -7.88 10.09
C ARG A 2 6.17 -8.06 8.94
N THR A 3 6.65 -9.27 8.73
CA THR A 3 7.56 -9.62 7.63
C THR A 3 6.82 -9.60 6.28
N LEU A 4 7.56 -9.43 5.18
CA LEU A 4 6.98 -9.43 3.82
C LEU A 4 6.23 -10.74 3.50
N GLU A 5 6.67 -11.85 4.09
CA GLU A 5 6.01 -13.16 3.97
C GLU A 5 4.65 -13.19 4.69
N GLU A 6 4.50 -12.54 5.85
CA GLU A 6 3.22 -12.45 6.57
C GLU A 6 2.19 -11.56 5.85
N LEU A 7 2.66 -10.56 5.06
CA LEU A 7 1.77 -9.70 4.28
C LEU A 7 1.11 -10.44 3.11
N LYS A 8 1.79 -11.44 2.53
CA LYS A 8 1.20 -12.32 1.51
C LYS A 8 -0.02 -13.08 2.03
N GLN A 9 -0.06 -13.41 3.32
CA GLN A 9 -1.16 -14.18 3.93
C GLN A 9 -2.43 -13.34 4.18
N HIS A 10 -2.39 -12.03 3.99
CA HIS A 10 -3.52 -11.13 4.24
C HIS A 10 -3.89 -10.27 3.01
N PRO A 11 -4.40 -10.87 1.91
CA PRO A 11 -4.74 -10.16 0.68
C PRO A 11 -5.73 -9.01 0.88
N ILE A 12 -6.63 -9.15 1.86
CA ILE A 12 -7.65 -8.13 2.20
C ILE A 12 -6.99 -6.85 2.73
N ARG A 13 -5.94 -6.96 3.56
CA ARG A 13 -5.25 -5.79 4.13
C ARG A 13 -4.53 -5.02 3.03
N VAL A 14 -3.78 -5.72 2.19
CA VAL A 14 -3.04 -5.10 1.08
C VAL A 14 -3.99 -4.41 0.11
N THR A 15 -5.10 -5.08 -0.25
CA THR A 15 -6.14 -4.49 -1.10
C THR A 15 -6.76 -3.24 -0.47
N THR A 16 -6.98 -3.24 0.85
CA THR A 16 -7.50 -2.07 1.57
C THR A 16 -6.51 -0.91 1.54
N LEU A 17 -5.22 -1.19 1.76
CA LEU A 17 -4.16 -0.17 1.69
C LEU A 17 -4.02 0.40 0.27
N PHE A 18 -4.13 -0.43 -0.76
CA PHE A 18 -4.12 0.01 -2.16
C PHE A 18 -5.25 1.00 -2.44
N HIS A 19 -6.49 0.65 -2.12
CA HIS A 19 -7.63 1.55 -2.35
C HIS A 19 -7.52 2.84 -1.52
N ALA A 20 -7.08 2.73 -0.27
CA ALA A 20 -6.85 3.91 0.57
C ALA A 20 -5.76 4.82 -0.01
N LEU A 21 -4.63 4.27 -0.47
CA LEU A 21 -3.56 5.03 -1.10
C LEU A 21 -4.02 5.69 -2.41
N LYS A 22 -4.84 5.00 -3.21
CA LYS A 22 -5.44 5.56 -4.42
C LYS A 22 -6.30 6.78 -4.09
N LEU A 23 -7.14 6.72 -3.05
CA LEU A 23 -7.91 7.88 -2.58
C LEU A 23 -6.99 9.02 -2.10
N GLU A 24 -5.89 8.71 -1.42
CA GLU A 24 -4.93 9.73 -0.99
C GLU A 24 -4.19 10.42 -2.15
N THR A 25 -4.02 9.75 -3.30
CA THR A 25 -3.44 10.36 -4.51
C THR A 25 -4.35 11.40 -5.15
N ILE A 26 -5.67 11.27 -4.99
CA ILE A 26 -6.66 12.24 -5.49
C ILE A 26 -7.02 13.31 -4.43
N GLY A 27 -6.29 13.38 -3.33
CA GLY A 27 -6.46 14.37 -2.27
C GLY A 27 -7.40 13.95 -1.13
N MET A 28 -7.99 12.75 -1.18
CA MET A 28 -8.84 12.23 -0.12
C MET A 28 -7.99 11.52 0.96
N ASN A 29 -7.62 12.26 2.01
CA ASN A 29 -6.89 11.72 3.15
C ASN A 29 -7.82 11.54 4.35
N ARG A 30 -7.55 10.53 5.20
CA ARG A 30 -8.25 10.39 6.49
C ARG A 30 -7.68 11.37 7.51
N GLY A 31 -7.96 12.66 7.36
CA GLY A 31 -7.69 13.74 8.33
C GLY A 31 -6.57 13.45 9.35
N ASN A 32 -6.96 13.10 10.58
CA ASN A 32 -6.06 12.94 11.74
C ASN A 32 -5.44 11.54 11.90
N ARG A 33 -5.59 10.61 10.94
CA ARG A 33 -5.03 9.25 11.03
C ARG A 33 -3.78 9.12 10.17
N GLN A 34 -2.96 8.12 10.50
CA GLN A 34 -1.80 7.75 9.69
C GLN A 34 -2.22 7.47 8.24
N SER A 35 -1.48 8.01 7.28
CA SER A 35 -1.77 7.85 5.87
C SER A 35 -1.44 6.44 5.38
N ALA A 36 -2.23 5.95 4.43
CA ALA A 36 -1.98 4.69 3.72
C ALA A 36 -0.59 4.72 3.07
N TYR A 37 -0.20 5.87 2.50
CA TYR A 37 1.15 6.08 1.98
C TYR A 37 2.25 5.78 3.01
N SER A 38 2.15 6.32 4.22
CA SER A 38 3.16 6.10 5.26
C SER A 38 3.20 4.65 5.72
N ILE A 39 2.04 4.01 5.87
CA ILE A 39 1.94 2.58 6.23
C ILE A 39 2.59 1.71 5.16
N VAL A 40 2.25 1.95 3.89
CA VAL A 40 2.80 1.19 2.76
C VAL A 40 4.32 1.31 2.67
N LYS A 41 4.89 2.51 2.87
CA LYS A 41 6.36 2.67 2.87
C LYS A 41 7.03 1.94 4.03
N GLN A 42 6.41 1.95 5.21
CA GLN A 42 6.95 1.28 6.39
C GLN A 42 6.89 -0.25 6.24
N GLU A 43 5.80 -0.78 5.68
CA GLU A 43 5.57 -2.22 5.54
C GLU A 43 6.31 -2.83 4.34
N PHE A 44 6.37 -2.13 3.21
CA PHE A 44 6.93 -2.65 1.95
C PHE A 44 8.29 -2.07 1.58
N GLY A 45 8.76 -1.02 2.27
CA GLY A 45 10.04 -0.37 1.97
C GLY A 45 10.04 0.47 0.69
N PHE A 46 8.87 0.75 0.10
CA PHE A 46 8.72 1.52 -1.12
C PHE A 46 9.18 2.97 -0.99
N LYS A 47 9.62 3.57 -2.10
CA LYS A 47 10.21 4.92 -2.15
C LYS A 47 9.60 5.77 -3.27
N GLY A 48 9.61 7.09 -3.11
CA GLY A 48 9.07 8.04 -4.08
C GLY A 48 7.83 8.79 -3.59
N SER A 49 7.11 9.43 -4.52
CA SER A 49 5.84 10.14 -4.30
C SER A 49 4.67 9.16 -4.10
N LYS A 50 3.50 9.66 -3.66
CA LYS A 50 2.29 8.82 -3.47
C LYS A 50 1.93 8.01 -4.73
N THR A 51 1.96 8.65 -5.90
CA THR A 51 1.70 7.99 -7.19
C THR A 51 2.71 6.87 -7.46
N LYS A 52 4.02 7.15 -7.32
CA LYS A 52 5.06 6.13 -7.53
C LYS A 52 4.96 4.95 -6.55
N VAL A 53 4.57 5.23 -5.30
CA VAL A 53 4.36 4.18 -4.29
C VAL A 53 3.11 3.34 -4.59
N LEU A 54 2.06 3.96 -5.15
CA LEU A 54 0.87 3.25 -5.62
C LEU A 54 1.20 2.31 -6.78
N ASP A 55 2.02 2.77 -7.74
CA ASP A 55 2.46 1.96 -8.87
C ASP A 55 3.28 0.75 -8.38
N GLN A 56 4.27 0.96 -7.51
CA GLN A 56 5.07 -0.12 -6.89
C GLN A 56 4.19 -1.13 -6.13
N LEU A 57 3.17 -0.66 -5.41
CA LEU A 57 2.23 -1.54 -4.72
C LEU A 57 1.38 -2.35 -5.70
N THR A 58 0.96 -1.75 -6.81
CA THR A 58 0.18 -2.41 -7.87
C THR A 58 0.99 -3.53 -8.51
N ASP A 59 2.25 -3.25 -8.88
CA ASP A 59 3.15 -4.24 -9.47
C ASP A 59 3.42 -5.41 -8.51
N TRP A 60 3.60 -5.09 -7.22
CA TRP A 60 3.75 -6.11 -6.18
C TRP A 60 2.49 -6.98 -6.06
N MET A 61 1.29 -6.39 -6.06
CA MET A 61 0.03 -7.13 -6.00
C MET A 61 -0.18 -8.04 -7.21
N ASN A 62 0.09 -7.56 -8.42
CA ASN A 62 0.00 -8.36 -9.65
C ASN A 62 0.96 -9.56 -9.61
N THR A 63 2.14 -9.37 -9.04
CA THR A 63 3.17 -10.42 -8.96
C THR A 63 2.86 -11.47 -7.87
N HIS A 64 2.19 -11.09 -6.77
CA HIS A 64 2.09 -11.94 -5.57
C HIS A 64 0.66 -12.37 -5.20
N LEU A 65 -0.39 -11.70 -5.66
CA LEU A 65 -1.78 -11.99 -5.27
C LEU A 65 -2.66 -12.50 -6.42
N TYR A 66 -2.39 -12.10 -7.66
CA TYR A 66 -3.19 -12.44 -8.83
C TYR A 66 -2.46 -13.37 -9.81
N LYS A 67 -1.44 -14.08 -9.31
CA LYS A 67 -0.61 -15.00 -10.08
C LYS A 67 -1.07 -16.44 -9.96
#